data_AF-A0A2N0WSW0-F1
#
_entry.id   AF-A0A2N0WSW0-F1
#
_cell.length_a   1.000
_cell.length_b   1.000
_cell.length_c   1.000
_cell.angle_alpha   90.00
_cell.angle_beta   90.00
_cell.angle_gamma   90.00
#
_symmetry.space_group_name_H-M   'P 1'
#
loop_
_entity.id
_entity.type
_entity.pdbx_description
1 polymer ?
#
loop_
_entity_poly.entity_id
_entity_poly.type
_entity_poly.pdbx_seq_one_letter_code
_entity_poly.pdbx_strand_id
1 'polypeptide(L)'
;MFYFKLYDDKRLKDLKHSKKIEIVNNAVKLYRKDKPLNITSRLLTVLIWCGIPSLILFLVFSFSFAIGWLALSTFILNIKLANDESADVETYLNQVLE
;
A
#
# COMPACT_ATOMS: atom_id res chain seq x y z
N MET A 1 1.13 -2.66 -4.31
CA MET A 1 1.13 -2.01 -2.99
C MET A 1 2.56 -1.63 -2.67
N PHE A 2 2.80 -0.38 -2.30
CA PHE A 2 4.14 0.19 -2.26
C PHE A 2 4.82 -0.05 -0.91
N TYR A 3 5.36 -1.25 -0.71
CA TYR A 3 6.06 -1.62 0.53
C TYR A 3 7.50 -1.12 0.56
N PHE A 4 7.72 0.18 0.29
CA PHE A 4 9.06 0.78 0.21
C PHE A 4 9.92 0.47 1.44
N LYS A 5 9.31 0.56 2.64
CA LYS A 5 9.98 0.25 3.90
C LYS A 5 10.55 -1.18 3.96
N LEU A 6 9.81 -2.16 3.43
CA LEU A 6 10.28 -3.55 3.38
C LEU A 6 11.37 -3.76 2.32
N TYR A 7 11.31 -3.04 1.20
CA TYR A 7 12.35 -3.11 0.17
C TYR A 7 13.68 -2.50 0.62
N ASP A 8 13.63 -1.51 1.50
CA ASP A 8 14.80 -0.85 2.11
C ASP A 8 15.31 -1.54 3.38
N ASP A 9 14.77 -2.71 3.73
CA ASP A 9 15.22 -3.48 4.90
C ASP A 9 16.72 -3.80 4.80
N LYS A 10 17.46 -3.54 5.89
CA LYS A 10 18.91 -3.77 5.98
C LYS A 10 19.29 -5.22 5.66
N ARG A 11 18.44 -6.19 5.98
CA ARG A 11 18.65 -7.63 5.74
C ARG A 11 18.62 -7.98 4.25
N LEU A 12 17.94 -7.17 3.44
CA LEU A 12 17.84 -7.36 2.01
C LEU A 12 18.90 -6.57 1.24
N LYS A 13 19.76 -5.78 1.90
CA LYS A 13 20.65 -4.79 1.25
C LYS A 13 21.55 -5.39 0.17
N ASP A 14 22.15 -6.55 0.43
CA ASP A 14 23.13 -7.19 -0.46
C ASP A 14 22.52 -8.15 -1.51
N LEU A 15 21.19 -8.31 -1.49
CA LEU A 15 20.50 -9.18 -2.44
C LEU A 15 20.27 -8.48 -3.78
N LYS A 16 20.28 -9.24 -4.88
CA LYS A 16 19.83 -8.74 -6.18
C LYS A 16 18.37 -8.26 -6.10
N HIS A 17 18.05 -7.18 -6.81
CA HIS A 17 16.71 -6.57 -6.76
C HIS A 17 15.57 -7.56 -7.03
N SER A 18 15.74 -8.47 -8.00
CA SER A 18 14.76 -9.53 -8.28
C SER A 18 14.48 -10.43 -7.06
N LYS A 19 15.52 -10.81 -6.32
CA LYS A 19 15.42 -11.65 -5.13
C LYS A 19 14.80 -10.89 -3.95
N LYS A 20 15.06 -9.58 -3.82
CA LYS A 20 14.36 -8.72 -2.85
C LYS A 20 12.85 -8.70 -3.10
N ILE A 21 12.46 -8.54 -4.38
CA ILE A 21 11.05 -8.56 -4.78
C ILE A 21 10.40 -9.89 -4.42
N GLU A 22 11.06 -11.00 -4.74
CA GLU A 22 10.55 -12.33 -4.45
C GLU A 22 10.33 -12.55 -2.95
N ILE A 23 11.32 -12.24 -2.12
CA ILE A 23 11.27 -12.41 -0.67
C ILE A 23 10.15 -11.55 -0.05
N VAL A 24 10.10 -10.26 -0.38
CA VAL A 24 9.05 -9.36 0.13
C VAL A 24 7.68 -9.83 -0.32
N ASN A 25 7.53 -10.28 -1.58
CA ASN A 25 6.25 -10.77 -2.08
C ASN A 25 5.81 -12.07 -1.37
N ASN A 26 6.75 -12.96 -1.06
CA ASN A 26 6.46 -14.18 -0.30
C ASN A 26 6.06 -13.87 1.15
N ALA A 27 6.75 -12.92 1.81
CA ALA A 27 6.39 -12.46 3.16
C ALA A 27 4.99 -11.81 3.17
N VAL A 28 4.69 -10.97 2.18
CA VAL A 28 3.36 -10.38 2.00
C VAL A 28 2.31 -11.47 1.76
N LYS A 29 2.59 -12.49 0.95
CA LYS A 29 1.65 -13.61 0.72
C LYS A 29 1.35 -14.37 2.01
N LEU A 30 2.37 -14.65 2.83
CA LEU A 30 2.18 -15.29 4.14
C LEU A 30 1.31 -14.41 5.05
N TYR A 31 1.66 -13.13 5.20
CA TYR A 31 0.86 -12.18 5.96
C TYR A 31 -0.61 -12.15 5.50
N ARG A 32 -0.88 -12.20 4.19
CA ARG A 32 -2.24 -12.19 3.64
C ARG A 32 -3.01 -13.50 3.85
N LYS A 33 -2.33 -14.62 4.08
CA LYS A 33 -3.03 -15.86 4.49
C LYS A 33 -3.64 -15.69 5.88
N ASP A 34 -2.90 -15.07 6.79
CA ASP A 34 -3.34 -14.89 8.18
C ASP A 34 -4.24 -13.66 8.35
N LYS A 35 -3.99 -12.58 7.60
CA LYS A 35 -4.80 -11.36 7.56
C LYS A 35 -5.27 -11.07 6.13
N PRO A 36 -6.37 -11.72 5.69
CA PRO A 36 -6.92 -11.49 4.36
C PRO A 36 -7.38 -10.05 4.19
N LEU A 37 -7.30 -9.57 2.94
CA LEU A 37 -7.74 -8.24 2.57
C LEU A 37 -9.25 -8.11 2.72
N ASN A 38 -9.70 -7.19 3.58
CA ASN A 38 -11.08 -6.75 3.56
C ASN A 38 -11.29 -5.76 2.41
N ILE A 39 -11.65 -6.29 1.24
CA ILE A 39 -11.85 -5.53 0.01
C ILE A 39 -12.96 -4.47 0.21
N THR A 40 -14.06 -4.83 0.88
CA THR A 40 -15.18 -3.94 1.16
C THR A 40 -14.74 -2.74 2.00
N SER A 41 -14.02 -2.98 3.09
CA SER A 41 -13.48 -1.90 3.93
C SER A 41 -12.51 -1.01 3.16
N ARG A 42 -11.63 -1.59 2.34
CA ARG A 42 -10.70 -0.80 1.51
C ARG A 42 -11.43 0.09 0.50
N LEU A 43 -12.42 -0.45 -0.21
CA LEU A 43 -13.20 0.31 -1.17
C LEU A 43 -13.94 1.46 -0.48
N LEU A 44 -14.51 1.20 0.69
CA LEU A 44 -15.20 2.19 1.49
C LEU A 44 -14.24 3.30 1.97
N THR A 45 -13.04 2.94 2.42
CA THR A 45 -11.99 3.91 2.76
C THR A 45 -11.60 4.78 1.57
N VAL A 46 -11.41 4.20 0.38
CA VAL A 46 -11.10 4.97 -0.84
C VAL A 46 -12.26 5.90 -1.21
N LEU A 47 -13.51 5.44 -1.16
CA LEU A 47 -14.68 6.26 -1.46
C LEU A 47 -14.84 7.42 -0.50
N ILE A 48 -14.68 7.18 0.81
CA ILE A 48 -14.85 8.23 1.83
C ILE A 48 -13.69 9.22 1.79
N TRP A 49 -12.44 8.74 1.77
CA TRP A 49 -11.26 9.60 1.92
C TRP A 49 -10.78 10.23 0.61
N CYS A 50 -11.04 9.60 -0.54
CA CYS A 50 -10.62 10.11 -1.83
C CYS A 50 -11.82 10.55 -2.69
N GLY A 51 -12.90 9.77 -2.69
CA GLY A 51 -14.09 10.02 -3.51
C GLY A 51 -14.88 11.25 -3.07
N ILE A 52 -15.28 11.36 -1.79
CA ILE A 52 -16.06 12.50 -1.30
C ILE A 52 -15.32 13.83 -1.50
N PRO A 53 -14.03 13.98 -1.13
CA PRO A 53 -13.30 15.22 -1.39
C PRO A 53 -13.14 15.54 -2.88
N SER A 54 -12.92 14.52 -3.72
CA SER A 54 -12.84 14.71 -5.17
C SER A 54 -14.18 15.20 -5.75
N LEU A 55 -15.31 14.66 -5.27
CA LEU A 55 -16.64 15.10 -5.66
C LEU A 55 -16.90 16.56 -5.26
N ILE A 56 -16.48 16.97 -4.06
CA ILE A 56 -16.58 18.37 -3.62
C ILE A 56 -15.74 19.27 -4.55
N LEU A 57 -14.51 18.88 -4.86
CA LEU A 57 -13.66 19.63 -5.79
C LEU A 57 -14.25 19.69 -7.21
N PHE A 58 -14.93 18.64 -7.65
CA PHE A 58 -15.63 18.63 -8.93
C PHE A 58 -16.76 19.67 -8.95
N LEU A 59 -17.53 19.76 -7.88
CA LEU A 59 -18.66 20.69 -7.77
C LEU A 59 -18.23 22.15 -7.60
N VAL A 60 -17.10 22.40 -6.94
CA VAL A 60 -16.67 23.77 -6.57
C VAL A 60 -15.59 24.34 -7.52
N PHE A 61 -14.73 23.50 -8.09
CA PHE A 61 -13.60 23.93 -8.91
C PHE A 61 -13.73 23.49 -10.37
N SER A 62 -13.19 22.32 -10.71
CA SER A 62 -13.18 21.81 -12.08
C SER A 62 -12.92 20.32 -12.11
N PHE A 63 -13.29 19.70 -13.22
CA PHE A 63 -13.07 18.28 -13.46
C PHE A 63 -11.60 17.87 -13.41
N SER A 64 -10.71 18.67 -14.01
CA SER A 64 -9.27 18.39 -14.01
C SER A 64 -8.69 18.36 -12.60
N PHE A 65 -9.11 19.30 -11.73
CA PHE A 65 -8.69 19.31 -10.33
C PHE A 65 -9.24 18.12 -9.54
N ALA A 66 -10.51 17.75 -9.77
CA ALA A 66 -11.13 16.61 -9.12
C ALA A 66 -10.40 15.29 -9.42
N ILE A 67 -10.06 15.05 -10.70
CA ILE A 67 -9.29 13.87 -11.12
C ILE A 67 -7.88 13.89 -10.55
N GLY A 68 -7.19 15.04 -10.65
CA GLY A 68 -5.82 15.17 -10.13
C GLY A 68 -5.77 14.87 -8.62
N TRP A 69 -6.73 15.40 -7.87
CA TRP A 69 -6.87 15.13 -6.45
C TRP A 69 -7.20 13.66 -6.16
N LEU A 70 -8.12 13.05 -6.92
CA LEU A 70 -8.47 11.64 -6.75
C LEU A 70 -7.25 10.73 -6.96
N ALA A 71 -6.47 10.96 -8.01
CA ALA A 71 -5.27 10.19 -8.30
C ALA A 71 -4.21 10.36 -7.21
N LEU A 72 -3.94 11.61 -6.78
CA LEU A 72 -2.94 11.88 -5.76
C LEU A 72 -3.35 11.32 -4.39
N SER A 73 -4.58 11.54 -3.97
CA SER A 73 -5.09 11.08 -2.67
C SER A 73 -5.16 9.55 -2.59
N THR A 74 -5.56 8.87 -3.67
CA THR A 74 -5.55 7.39 -3.71
C THR A 74 -4.12 6.86 -3.67
N PHE A 75 -3.16 7.49 -4.36
CA PHE A 75 -1.76 7.12 -4.30
C PHE A 75 -1.19 7.26 -2.88
N ILE A 76 -1.39 8.41 -2.24
CA ILE A 76 -0.96 8.66 -0.86
C ILE A 76 -1.60 7.66 0.12
N LEU A 77 -2.90 7.39 -0.02
CA LEU A 77 -3.60 6.43 0.82
C LEU A 77 -3.02 5.02 0.68
N ASN A 78 -2.68 4.60 -0.54
CA ASN A 78 -2.04 3.30 -0.77
C ASN A 78 -0.64 3.21 -0.15
N ILE A 79 0.16 4.29 -0.20
CA ILE A 79 1.46 4.35 0.49
C ILE A 79 1.26 4.25 2.00
N LYS A 80 0.34 5.03 2.57
CA LYS A 80 0.06 5.01 4.00
C LYS A 80 -0.34 3.62 4.47
N LEU A 81 -1.32 3.00 3.80
CA LEU A 81 -1.75 1.64 4.11
C LEU A 81 -0.61 0.62 3.98
N ALA A 82 0.27 0.77 2.99
CA ALA A 82 1.42 -0.11 2.83
C ALA A 82 2.45 0.08 3.94
N ASN A 83 2.69 1.30 4.35
CA ASN A 83 3.61 1.62 5.43
C ASN A 83 3.07 1.11 6.79
N ASP A 84 1.77 1.30 7.04
CA ASP A 84 1.11 0.82 8.26
C ASP A 84 1.14 -0.71 8.34
N GLU A 85 0.88 -1.41 7.21
CA GLU A 85 0.98 -2.86 7.14
C GLU A 85 2.44 -3.37 7.15
N SER A 86 3.43 -2.54 6.78
CA SER A 86 4.83 -2.98 6.66
C SER A 86 5.42 -3.48 7.98
N ALA A 87 5.03 -2.88 9.11
CA ALA A 87 5.50 -3.32 10.43
C ALA A 87 5.03 -4.74 10.77
N ASP A 88 3.79 -5.07 10.42
CA ASP A 88 3.27 -6.42 10.63
C ASP A 88 3.94 -7.42 9.68
N VAL A 89 4.12 -7.05 8.42
CA VAL A 89 4.75 -7.88 7.38
C VAL A 89 6.23 -8.14 7.66
N GLU A 90 6.93 -7.21 8.32
CA GLU A 90 8.35 -7.37 8.73
C GLU A 90 8.54 -8.62 9.60
N THR A 91 7.54 -8.98 10.42
CA THR A 91 7.57 -10.21 11.24
C THR A 91 7.60 -11.48 10.36
N TYR A 92 6.90 -11.46 9.23
CA TYR A 92 6.88 -12.55 8.25
C TYR A 92 8.12 -12.56 7.35
N LEU A 93 8.80 -11.42 7.21
CA LEU A 93 10.07 -11.34 6.49
C LEU A 93 11.12 -12.23 7.14
N ASN A 94 11.14 -12.32 8.48
CA ASN A 94 12.02 -13.22 9.22
C ASN A 94 11.79 -14.69 8.85
N GLN A 95 10.53 -15.10 8.76
CA GLN A 95 10.14 -16.48 8.43
C GLN A 95 10.50 -16.89 7.00
N VAL A 96 10.64 -15.93 6.08
CA VAL A 96 11.02 -16.19 4.68
C VAL A 96 12.54 -16.14 4.48
N LEU A 97 13.27 -15.51 5.40
CA LEU A 97 14.72 -15.40 5.37
C LEU A 97 15.44 -16.55 6.08
N GLU A 98 14.77 -17.25 7.00
CA GLU A 98 15.19 -18.55 7.58
C GLU A 98 14.99 -19.70 6.57
#